data_AF-A0AAW1E623-F1
#
_entry.id   AF-A0AAW1E623-F1
#
_cell.length_a   1.000
_cell.length_b   1.000
_cell.length_c   1.000
_cell.angle_alpha   90.00
_cell.angle_beta   90.00
_cell.angle_gamma   90.00
#
_symmetry.space_group_name_H-M   'P 1'
#
loop_
_entity.id
_entity.type
_entity.pdbx_description
1 polymer ?
#
loop_
_entity_poly.entity_id
_entity_poly.type
_entity_poly.pdbx_seq_one_letter_code
_entity_poly.pdbx_strand_id
1 'polypeptide(L)'
;MIARKTLIAKKREGGLDLIDISAIRDALRVKLIGRFLDSKRQHPWKDTLAGPLAKYGERSSYNLYAFSPRNVTGGFPGFYREVLEAWDKFLPQLRPDVEYKEHVIRLPFLNSPFFSHKGRPLVSKALREAGLTTLGGVCGRGGDCLFFDKNKTLTGLKRAGGVFKTKQIMDLGMSITQGVEKSWRTLTSRGMLMQDDAVKFLLCQGAKSTSLPQIKTKVIYDILIQKLIKRPAAELRWAAIFPTKTVTSIWCNLAIPFLSHAVFNTDFKLRHRRYYSSIVLHQIHKLKFQRLCPVCGLEDEDFEHLILRCGALSGFKTYVCQFLKTGCGATAAQLAEWDRVWLFGLLRQGRGGITMQVNTLLSFARHAAVLRRNYALFENKKVNVKELFKNLLKAHLGLLHAWREEVFTELFISRTALCKVGEGGGLVFNF
;
A
#
# COMPACT_ATOMS: atom_id res chain seq x y z
N MET A 1 5.32 -17.22 -7.49
CA MET A 1 4.12 -16.62 -6.86
C MET A 1 4.27 -15.09 -6.72
N ILE A 2 3.19 -14.31 -6.81
CA ILE A 2 3.20 -12.85 -6.53
C ILE A 2 2.93 -12.67 -5.04
N ALA A 3 3.69 -11.81 -4.35
CA ALA A 3 3.52 -11.60 -2.92
C ALA A 3 2.15 -10.96 -2.62
N ARG A 4 1.42 -11.47 -1.61
CA ARG A 4 0.11 -10.92 -1.20
C ARG A 4 0.15 -9.41 -0.95
N LYS A 5 1.21 -8.91 -0.29
CA LYS A 5 1.42 -7.48 -0.01
C LYS A 5 1.56 -6.61 -1.26
N THR A 6 1.93 -7.18 -2.40
CA THR A 6 1.95 -6.49 -3.69
C THR A 6 0.56 -6.40 -4.31
N LEU A 7 -0.29 -7.41 -4.10
CA LEU A 7 -1.66 -7.42 -4.62
C LEU A 7 -2.56 -6.35 -3.99
N ILE A 8 -2.24 -5.89 -2.78
CA ILE A 8 -2.93 -4.80 -2.09
C ILE A 8 -2.72 -3.46 -2.82
N ALA A 9 -1.59 -3.27 -3.49
CA ALA A 9 -1.29 -2.03 -4.20
C ALA A 9 -2.32 -1.74 -5.29
N LYS A 10 -2.39 -0.48 -5.74
CA LYS A 10 -3.27 -0.10 -6.84
C LYS A 10 -2.82 -0.79 -8.13
N LYS A 11 -3.74 -0.99 -9.09
CA LYS A 11 -3.43 -1.57 -10.41
C LYS A 11 -2.32 -0.80 -11.15
N ARG A 12 -2.31 0.53 -11.03
CA ARG A 12 -1.28 1.44 -11.58
C ARG A 12 0.10 1.31 -10.93
N GLU A 13 0.19 0.61 -9.81
CA GLU A 13 1.40 0.32 -9.03
C GLU A 13 1.71 -1.20 -9.06
N GLY A 14 1.07 -1.94 -9.97
CA GLY A 14 1.26 -3.37 -10.16
C GLY A 14 0.50 -4.27 -9.19
N GLY A 15 -0.41 -3.76 -8.37
CA GLY A 15 -1.29 -4.60 -7.55
C GLY A 15 -2.63 -4.90 -8.22
N LEU A 16 -3.60 -5.33 -7.42
CA LEU A 16 -4.97 -5.64 -7.84
C LEU A 16 -6.01 -4.82 -7.06
N ASP A 17 -5.57 -3.89 -6.22
CA ASP A 17 -6.42 -3.13 -5.29
C ASP A 17 -7.15 -4.05 -4.31
N LEU A 18 -6.47 -5.14 -3.88
CA LEU A 18 -7.06 -6.06 -2.91
C LEU A 18 -7.19 -5.40 -1.54
N ILE A 19 -8.35 -5.65 -0.93
CA ILE A 19 -8.62 -5.21 0.42
C ILE A 19 -7.76 -5.99 1.42
N ASP A 20 -7.10 -5.27 2.33
CA ASP A 20 -6.48 -5.89 3.50
C ASP A 20 -7.43 -5.80 4.71
N ILE A 21 -8.04 -6.94 5.04
CA ILE A 21 -9.01 -7.04 6.14
C ILE A 21 -8.37 -6.65 7.48
N SER A 22 -7.09 -6.98 7.69
CA SER A 22 -6.40 -6.62 8.93
C SER A 22 -6.22 -5.12 9.07
N ALA A 23 -5.86 -4.42 7.99
CA ALA A 23 -5.79 -2.96 7.98
C ALA A 23 -7.16 -2.29 8.12
N ILE A 24 -8.24 -2.87 7.56
CA ILE A 24 -9.61 -2.38 7.80
C ILE A 24 -9.96 -2.49 9.28
N ARG A 25 -9.73 -3.66 9.88
CA ARG A 25 -9.98 -3.88 11.31
C ARG A 25 -9.19 -2.86 12.15
N ASP A 26 -7.90 -2.71 11.88
CA ASP A 26 -7.04 -1.77 12.61
C ASP A 26 -7.53 -0.31 12.42
N ALA A 27 -7.97 0.07 11.22
CA ALA A 27 -8.53 1.41 10.98
C ALA A 27 -9.83 1.66 11.77
N LEU A 28 -10.72 0.66 11.85
CA LEU A 28 -11.93 0.72 12.67
C LEU A 28 -11.59 0.83 14.17
N ARG A 29 -10.58 0.09 14.62
CA ARG A 29 -10.10 0.15 16.01
C ARG A 29 -9.53 1.52 16.37
N VAL A 30 -8.71 2.12 15.51
CA VAL A 30 -8.22 3.50 15.72
C VAL A 30 -9.39 4.49 15.74
N LYS A 31 -10.42 4.29 14.92
CA LYS A 31 -11.61 5.15 14.94
C LYS A 31 -12.36 5.07 16.28
N LEU A 32 -12.35 3.92 16.94
CA LEU A 32 -12.87 3.80 18.30
C LEU A 32 -12.07 4.68 19.26
N ILE A 33 -10.73 4.67 19.22
CA ILE A 33 -9.91 5.61 20.03
C ILE A 33 -10.28 7.06 19.76
N GLY A 34 -10.52 7.46 18.51
CA GLY A 34 -11.04 8.79 18.21
C GLY A 34 -12.37 9.10 18.90
N ARG A 35 -13.28 8.12 18.99
CA ARG A 35 -14.54 8.26 19.75
C ARG A 35 -14.30 8.29 21.26
N PHE A 36 -13.31 7.56 21.78
CA PHE A 36 -12.91 7.58 23.20
C PHE A 36 -12.52 8.98 23.63
N LEU A 37 -11.71 9.64 22.80
CA LEU A 37 -11.16 10.96 23.05
C LEU A 37 -12.14 12.11 22.82
N ASP A 38 -13.29 11.85 22.21
CA ASP A 38 -14.33 12.86 21.96
C ASP A 38 -15.21 13.02 23.22
N SER A 39 -14.99 14.08 24.00
CA SER A 39 -15.73 14.35 25.26
C SER A 39 -17.23 14.49 25.05
N LYS A 40 -17.68 14.90 23.86
CA LYS A 40 -19.10 15.03 23.52
C LYS A 40 -19.83 13.69 23.41
N ARG A 41 -19.09 12.58 23.29
CA ARG A 41 -19.66 11.24 23.16
C ARG A 41 -19.55 10.52 24.49
N GLN A 42 -20.67 10.22 25.12
CA GLN A 42 -20.72 9.29 26.25
C GLN A 42 -21.04 7.89 25.71
N HIS A 43 -20.24 6.89 26.08
CA HIS A 43 -20.53 5.50 25.70
C HIS A 43 -19.93 4.53 26.73
N PRO A 44 -20.67 3.49 27.16
CA PRO A 44 -20.23 2.52 28.17
C PRO A 44 -18.86 1.85 27.95
N TRP A 45 -18.42 1.73 26.68
CA TRP A 45 -17.12 1.12 26.39
C TRP A 45 -15.95 2.01 26.86
N LYS A 46 -16.16 3.33 26.99
CA LYS A 46 -15.16 4.26 27.50
C LYS A 46 -14.83 3.97 28.96
N ASP A 47 -15.85 3.83 29.79
CA ASP A 47 -15.67 3.52 31.22
C ASP A 47 -14.96 2.17 31.41
N THR A 48 -15.34 1.20 30.58
CA THR A 48 -14.74 -0.13 30.60
C THR A 48 -13.27 -0.12 30.16
N LEU A 49 -12.88 0.73 29.19
CA LEU A 49 -11.48 0.89 28.79
C LEU A 49 -10.69 1.75 29.79
N ALA A 50 -11.32 2.75 30.40
CA ALA A 50 -10.69 3.67 31.33
C ALA A 50 -10.17 2.96 32.59
N GLY A 51 -10.90 1.96 33.12
CA GLY A 51 -10.49 1.18 34.28
C GLY A 51 -9.10 0.53 34.13
N PRO A 52 -8.88 -0.31 33.09
CA PRO A 52 -7.57 -0.87 32.79
C PRO A 52 -6.50 0.17 32.44
N LEU A 53 -6.85 1.26 31.73
CA LEU A 53 -5.91 2.33 31.41
C LEU A 53 -5.42 3.09 32.65
N ALA A 54 -6.23 3.17 33.71
CA ALA A 54 -5.86 3.80 34.99
C ALA A 54 -4.65 3.15 35.67
N LYS A 55 -4.30 1.91 35.29
CA LYS A 55 -3.09 1.25 35.82
C LYS A 55 -1.78 1.86 35.29
N TYR A 56 -1.86 2.74 34.29
CA TYR A 56 -0.71 3.33 33.60
C TYR A 56 -0.56 4.84 33.80
N GLY A 57 -1.33 5.42 34.71
CA GLY A 57 -1.34 6.84 35.02
C GLY A 57 -2.68 7.27 35.64
N GLU A 58 -3.06 8.54 35.48
CA GLU A 58 -4.37 9.02 35.93
C GLU A 58 -5.50 8.38 35.10
N ARG A 59 -6.75 8.37 35.59
CA ARG A 59 -7.94 7.93 34.81
C ARG A 59 -8.24 8.94 33.69
N SER A 60 -7.38 9.01 32.69
CA SER A 60 -7.45 10.05 31.68
C SER A 60 -7.01 9.56 30.30
N SER A 61 -7.52 10.25 29.29
CA SER A 61 -7.14 10.12 27.88
C SER A 61 -5.64 10.29 27.65
N TYR A 62 -4.94 10.97 28.55
CA TYR A 62 -3.50 11.19 28.49
C TYR A 62 -2.68 9.89 28.55
N ASN A 63 -3.20 8.80 29.14
CA ASN A 63 -2.47 7.53 29.18
C ASN A 63 -2.26 6.90 27.80
N LEU A 64 -3.07 7.28 26.80
CA LEU A 64 -2.90 6.81 25.41
C LEU A 64 -1.59 7.33 24.77
N TYR A 65 -0.95 8.35 25.34
CA TYR A 65 0.33 8.90 24.85
C TYR A 65 1.55 8.05 25.21
N ALA A 66 1.46 7.25 26.28
CA ALA A 66 2.55 6.41 26.78
C ALA A 66 2.32 4.91 26.54
N PHE A 67 1.23 4.57 25.86
CA PHE A 67 0.88 3.19 25.64
C PHE A 67 1.77 2.55 24.57
N SER A 68 2.59 1.59 24.98
CA SER A 68 3.24 0.64 24.07
C SER A 68 2.72 -0.77 24.35
N PRO A 69 2.03 -1.44 23.40
CA PRO A 69 1.36 -2.72 23.62
C PRO A 69 2.30 -3.84 24.08
N ARG A 70 3.58 -3.77 23.70
CA ARG A 70 4.56 -4.86 23.90
C ARG A 70 4.84 -5.21 25.36
N ASN A 71 4.56 -4.30 26.29
CA ASN A 71 4.86 -4.48 27.72
C ASN A 71 3.63 -4.40 28.63
N VAL A 72 2.43 -4.21 28.07
CA VAL A 72 1.31 -3.57 28.79
C VAL A 72 -0.02 -4.33 28.62
N THR A 73 -0.11 -5.29 27.69
CA THR A 73 -1.39 -5.94 27.35
C THR A 73 -1.74 -7.18 28.19
N GLY A 74 -0.83 -7.62 29.06
CA GLY A 74 -1.07 -8.71 30.02
C GLY A 74 -2.11 -8.29 31.06
N GLY A 75 -3.38 -8.62 30.80
CA GLY A 75 -4.51 -8.26 31.67
C GLY A 75 -5.64 -7.50 30.96
N PHE A 76 -5.45 -7.07 29.71
CA PHE A 76 -6.55 -6.53 28.90
C PHE A 76 -7.35 -7.67 28.25
N PRO A 77 -8.70 -7.59 28.24
CA PRO A 77 -9.54 -8.41 27.38
C PRO A 77 -9.10 -8.31 25.91
N GLY A 78 -9.27 -9.39 25.15
CA GLY A 78 -8.75 -9.50 23.77
C GLY A 78 -9.16 -8.34 22.87
N PHE A 79 -10.41 -7.87 22.97
CA PHE A 79 -10.90 -6.72 22.21
C PHE A 79 -10.11 -5.43 22.46
N TYR A 80 -9.85 -5.07 23.72
CA TYR A 80 -9.13 -3.83 24.04
C TYR A 80 -7.65 -3.93 23.67
N ARG A 81 -7.08 -5.14 23.73
CA ARG A 81 -5.74 -5.40 23.23
C ARG A 81 -5.66 -5.10 21.73
N GLU A 82 -6.59 -5.61 20.92
CA GLU A 82 -6.63 -5.29 19.49
C GLU A 82 -6.76 -3.78 19.23
N VAL A 83 -7.59 -3.09 20.03
CA VAL A 83 -7.78 -1.65 19.92
C VAL A 83 -6.48 -0.89 20.14
N LEU A 84 -5.76 -1.25 21.20
CA LEU A 84 -4.53 -0.57 21.60
C LEU A 84 -3.34 -0.96 20.71
N GLU A 85 -3.31 -2.18 20.17
CA GLU A 85 -2.33 -2.58 19.15
C GLU A 85 -2.53 -1.81 17.83
N ALA A 86 -3.78 -1.62 17.40
CA ALA A 86 -4.07 -0.80 16.23
C ALA A 86 -3.71 0.67 16.46
N TRP A 87 -3.95 1.17 17.68
CA TRP A 87 -3.52 2.50 18.11
C TRP A 87 -2.01 2.68 17.99
N ASP A 88 -1.21 1.77 18.53
CA ASP A 88 0.26 1.81 18.48
C ASP A 88 0.81 1.87 17.04
N LYS A 89 0.19 1.13 16.10
CA LYS A 89 0.56 1.16 14.68
C LYS A 89 0.32 2.52 14.03
N PHE A 90 -0.72 3.24 14.48
CA PHE A 90 -1.16 4.49 13.90
C PHE A 90 -0.61 5.73 14.62
N LEU A 91 -0.32 5.63 15.91
CA LEU A 91 0.16 6.72 16.77
C LEU A 91 1.34 7.51 16.19
N PRO A 92 2.36 6.88 15.57
CA PRO A 92 3.48 7.61 14.95
C PRO A 92 3.09 8.52 13.78
N GLN A 93 1.83 8.50 13.32
CA GLN A 93 1.31 9.35 12.25
C GLN A 93 0.61 10.60 12.80
N LEU A 94 0.41 10.65 14.11
CA LEU A 94 -0.29 11.73 14.78
C LEU A 94 0.70 12.67 15.46
N ARG A 95 0.27 13.91 15.67
CA ARG A 95 0.94 14.90 16.50
C ARG A 95 0.03 15.33 17.64
N PRO A 96 0.56 15.45 18.87
CA PRO A 96 -0.16 16.07 19.98
C PRO A 96 -0.46 17.54 19.66
N ASP A 97 -1.69 17.97 19.95
CA ASP A 97 -2.13 19.37 19.85
C ASP A 97 -1.86 20.08 21.17
N VAL A 98 -0.64 20.60 21.31
CA VAL A 98 -0.16 21.17 22.56
C VAL A 98 -0.09 22.69 22.41
N GLU A 99 -1.05 23.38 23.04
CA GLU A 99 -1.11 24.85 23.05
C GLU A 99 -0.37 25.47 24.25
N TYR A 100 -0.37 24.80 25.41
CA TYR A 100 0.10 25.38 26.67
C TYR A 100 1.10 24.49 27.40
N LYS A 101 1.91 25.10 28.28
CA LYS A 101 2.90 24.38 29.09
C LYS A 101 2.26 23.30 29.95
N GLU A 102 1.09 23.57 30.50
CA GLU A 102 0.36 22.67 31.39
C GLU A 102 -0.08 21.38 30.68
N HIS A 103 -0.36 21.44 29.37
CA HIS A 103 -0.62 20.26 28.56
C HIS A 103 0.60 19.33 28.57
N VAL A 104 1.79 19.88 28.31
CA VAL A 104 3.05 19.11 28.25
C VAL A 104 3.37 18.45 29.58
N ILE A 105 3.19 19.19 30.68
CA ILE A 105 3.46 18.70 32.04
C ILE A 105 2.57 17.50 32.39
N ARG A 106 1.34 17.44 31.89
CA ARG A 106 0.42 16.31 32.12
C ARG A 106 0.69 15.11 31.21
N LEU A 107 1.46 15.28 30.12
CA LEU A 107 1.73 14.20 29.19
C LEU A 107 2.61 13.12 29.87
N PRO A 108 2.23 11.84 29.74
CA PRO A 108 3.12 10.76 30.12
C PRO A 108 4.22 10.62 29.08
N PHE A 109 5.46 10.54 29.55
CA PHE A 109 6.64 10.61 28.68
C PHE A 109 7.36 9.28 28.51
N LEU A 110 7.19 8.36 29.46
CA LEU A 110 7.82 7.04 29.40
C LEU A 110 7.17 6.19 28.30
N ASN A 111 8.00 5.59 27.43
CA ASN A 111 7.64 4.82 26.23
C ASN A 111 6.81 5.58 25.18
N SER A 112 6.67 6.89 25.30
CA SER A 112 5.93 7.67 24.32
C SER A 112 6.80 7.95 23.09
N PRO A 113 6.27 7.82 21.86
CA PRO A 113 7.03 8.15 20.65
C PRO A 113 7.32 9.65 20.54
N PHE A 114 6.64 10.49 21.32
CA PHE A 114 6.82 11.95 21.33
C PHE A 114 7.96 12.41 22.23
N PHE A 115 8.46 11.54 23.11
CA PHE A 115 9.56 11.83 24.01
C PHE A 115 10.70 10.85 23.74
N SER A 116 11.66 11.27 22.92
CA SER A 116 12.75 10.40 22.46
C SER A 116 14.12 11.05 22.60
N HIS A 117 15.09 10.30 23.11
CA HIS A 117 16.49 10.72 23.18
C HIS A 117 17.31 9.81 22.26
N LYS A 118 18.11 10.40 21.36
CA LYS A 118 18.88 9.67 20.33
C LYS A 118 18.03 8.69 19.51
N GLY A 119 16.80 9.11 19.15
CA GLY A 119 15.87 8.34 18.33
C GLY A 119 15.19 7.16 19.04
N ARG A 120 15.35 7.02 20.37
CA ARG A 120 14.69 5.97 21.16
C ARG A 120 13.73 6.59 22.18
N PRO A 121 12.52 6.02 22.37
CA PRO A 121 11.62 6.45 23.44
C PRO A 121 12.31 6.38 24.80
N LEU A 122 11.99 7.32 25.69
CA LEU A 122 12.52 7.31 27.05
C LEU A 122 11.93 6.14 27.84
N VAL A 123 12.79 5.30 28.42
CA VAL A 123 12.37 4.14 29.23
C VAL A 123 13.11 4.15 30.55
N SER A 124 12.36 4.06 31.65
CA SER A 124 12.92 3.90 32.99
C SER A 124 11.95 3.08 33.84
N LYS A 125 12.40 1.89 34.27
CA LYS A 125 11.64 1.02 35.18
C LYS A 125 11.49 1.68 36.56
N ALA A 126 12.58 2.26 37.05
CA ALA A 126 12.64 3.01 38.31
C ALA A 126 11.61 4.15 38.40
N LEU A 127 11.54 5.01 37.38
CA LEU A 127 10.57 6.10 37.38
C LEU A 127 9.12 5.59 37.33
N ARG A 128 8.88 4.51 36.57
CA ARG A 128 7.56 3.89 36.48
C ARG A 128 7.12 3.29 37.82
N GLU A 129 8.01 2.55 38.49
CA GLU A 129 7.75 1.97 39.81
C GLU A 129 7.54 3.03 40.89
N ALA A 130 8.23 4.18 40.76
CA ALA A 130 8.00 5.34 41.62
C ALA A 130 6.77 6.18 41.26
N GLY A 131 5.96 5.78 40.27
CA GLY A 131 4.79 6.53 39.83
C GLY A 131 5.09 7.85 39.10
N LEU A 132 6.36 8.10 38.75
CA LEU A 132 6.82 9.31 38.05
C LEU A 132 6.67 9.12 36.53
N THR A 133 5.44 9.01 36.06
CA THR A 133 5.13 8.69 34.65
C THR A 133 4.87 9.92 33.76
N THR A 134 4.57 11.07 34.36
CA THR A 134 4.31 12.34 33.67
C THR A 134 5.50 13.29 33.75
N LEU A 135 5.63 14.22 32.80
CA LEU A 135 6.66 15.25 32.87
C LEU A 135 6.53 16.10 34.13
N GLY A 136 5.30 16.36 34.59
CA GLY A 136 5.05 17.09 35.83
C GLY A 136 5.47 16.36 37.08
N GLY A 137 5.71 15.05 37.03
CA GLY A 137 6.33 14.31 38.13
C GLY A 137 7.84 14.57 38.27
N VAL A 138 8.53 14.87 37.16
CA VAL A 138 10.00 14.98 37.09
C VAL A 138 10.50 16.39 36.80
N CYS A 139 9.65 17.26 36.29
CA CYS A 139 9.96 18.66 35.98
C CYS A 139 9.42 19.60 37.06
N GLY A 140 10.09 20.75 37.21
CA GLY A 140 9.65 21.83 38.07
C GLY A 140 8.54 22.66 37.41
N ARG A 141 7.75 23.37 38.24
CA ARG A 141 6.66 24.24 37.78
C ARG A 141 7.06 25.72 37.61
N GLY A 142 8.26 26.12 38.05
CA GLY A 142 8.72 27.51 38.02
C GLY A 142 9.10 28.03 36.62
N GLY A 143 8.95 29.33 36.39
CA GLY A 143 9.43 30.05 35.20
C GLY A 143 8.81 29.65 33.86
N ASP A 144 9.31 30.25 32.77
CA ASP A 144 8.75 30.08 31.42
C ASP A 144 9.20 28.79 30.72
N CYS A 145 10.19 28.07 31.26
CA CYS A 145 10.78 26.89 30.64
C CYS A 145 10.44 25.58 31.38
N LEU A 146 10.38 24.46 30.64
CA LEU A 146 10.34 23.10 31.22
C LEU A 146 11.75 22.67 31.64
N PHE A 147 12.01 22.62 32.95
CA PHE A 147 13.30 22.17 33.49
C PHE A 147 13.12 20.90 34.35
N PHE A 148 14.11 20.00 34.28
CA PHE A 148 14.15 18.81 35.10
C PHE A 148 14.43 19.17 36.56
N ASP A 149 13.58 18.73 37.48
CA ASP A 149 13.73 18.94 38.91
C ASP A 149 14.35 17.70 39.56
N LYS A 150 15.66 17.79 39.76
CA LYS A 150 16.48 16.76 40.37
C LYS A 150 15.98 16.39 41.77
N ASN A 151 15.65 17.37 42.60
CA ASN A 151 15.31 17.13 44.00
C ASN A 151 13.95 16.44 44.11
N LYS A 152 12.99 16.89 43.32
CA LYS A 152 11.66 16.28 43.22
C LYS A 152 11.73 14.85 42.71
N THR A 153 12.48 14.61 41.63
CA THR A 153 12.66 13.27 41.06
C THR A 153 13.34 12.33 42.05
N LEU A 154 14.41 12.78 42.71
CA LEU A 154 15.12 11.99 43.73
C LEU A 154 14.21 11.67 44.92
N THR A 155 13.41 12.64 45.37
CA THR A 155 12.45 12.43 46.47
C THR A 155 11.41 11.37 46.10
N GLY A 156 10.85 11.43 44.89
CA GLY A 156 9.90 10.41 44.42
C GLY A 156 10.51 9.01 44.33
N LEU A 157 11.73 8.91 43.78
CA LEU A 157 12.47 7.64 43.69
C LEU A 157 12.83 7.05 45.07
N LYS A 158 13.25 7.88 46.02
CA LYS A 158 13.56 7.45 47.40
C LYS A 158 12.32 6.94 48.13
N ARG A 159 11.17 7.59 47.95
CA ARG A 159 9.88 7.14 48.53
C ARG A 159 9.48 5.76 48.03
N ALA A 160 9.86 5.41 46.80
CA ALA A 160 9.64 4.08 46.22
C ALA A 160 10.70 3.04 46.64
N GLY A 161 11.61 3.36 47.57
CA GLY A 161 12.63 2.44 48.08
C GLY A 161 13.85 2.26 47.18
N GLY A 162 14.01 3.07 46.13
CA GLY A 162 15.14 2.93 45.21
C GLY A 162 16.39 3.72 45.64
N VAL A 163 17.57 3.11 45.46
CA VAL A 163 18.88 3.75 45.69
C VAL A 163 19.47 4.15 44.34
N PHE A 164 19.68 5.44 44.12
CA PHE A 164 20.20 5.98 42.86
C PHE A 164 21.41 6.88 43.10
N LYS A 165 22.44 6.72 42.25
CA LYS A 165 23.59 7.62 42.26
C LYS A 165 23.18 8.96 41.64
N THR A 166 23.69 10.07 42.19
CA THR A 166 23.41 11.43 41.69
C THR A 166 23.69 11.58 40.20
N LYS A 167 24.77 10.97 39.70
CA LYS A 167 25.13 10.96 38.27
C LYS A 167 24.04 10.34 37.40
N GLN A 168 23.49 9.20 37.79
CA GLN A 168 22.43 8.51 37.02
C GLN A 168 21.16 9.36 36.89
N ILE A 169 20.82 10.13 37.93
CA ILE A 169 19.68 11.03 37.91
C ILE A 169 19.95 12.23 37.00
N MET A 170 21.16 12.77 37.01
CA MET A 170 21.54 13.85 36.10
C MET A 170 21.51 13.39 34.64
N ASP A 171 22.04 12.20 34.34
CA ASP A 171 22.01 11.62 32.99
C ASP A 171 20.57 11.37 32.50
N LEU A 172 19.70 10.89 33.40
CA LEU A 172 18.27 10.73 33.15
C LEU A 172 17.60 12.09 32.91
N GLY A 173 17.91 13.09 33.72
CA GLY A 173 17.41 14.45 33.56
C GLY A 173 17.80 15.06 32.22
N MET A 174 19.06 14.92 31.80
CA MET A 174 19.52 15.34 30.46
C MET A 174 18.76 14.62 29.36
N SER A 175 18.56 13.31 29.48
CA SER A 175 17.81 12.52 28.50
C SER A 175 16.36 12.99 28.38
N ILE A 176 15.71 13.28 29.51
CA ILE A 176 14.35 13.82 29.55
C ILE A 176 14.31 15.20 28.90
N THR A 177 15.13 16.15 29.36
CA THR A 177 15.14 17.51 28.83
C THR A 177 15.43 17.53 27.33
N GLN A 178 16.39 16.73 26.86
CA GLN A 178 16.72 16.64 25.43
C GLN A 178 15.64 15.93 24.62
N GLY A 179 14.87 15.02 25.23
CA GLY A 179 13.81 14.27 24.56
C GLY A 179 12.49 15.03 24.39
N VAL A 180 12.30 16.18 25.05
CA VAL A 180 11.14 17.06 24.85
C VAL A 180 11.32 17.88 23.56
N GLU A 181 10.27 17.97 22.75
CA GLU A 181 10.25 18.77 21.52
C GLU A 181 10.62 20.24 21.83
N LYS A 182 11.45 20.87 20.98
CA LYS A 182 11.93 22.24 21.23
C LYS A 182 10.79 23.25 21.36
N SER A 183 9.77 23.11 20.50
CA SER A 183 8.56 23.96 20.49
C SER A 183 7.82 23.93 21.84
N TRP A 184 7.85 22.80 22.54
CA TRP A 184 7.17 22.63 23.83
C TRP A 184 7.89 23.29 25.00
N ARG A 185 9.19 23.57 24.86
CA ARG A 185 10.00 24.17 25.93
C ARG A 185 9.74 25.66 26.11
N THR A 186 9.22 26.31 25.07
CA THR A 186 8.97 27.76 24.99
C THR A 186 7.48 28.10 25.07
N LEU A 187 6.62 27.11 25.40
CA LEU A 187 5.19 27.35 25.56
C LEU A 187 4.94 28.19 26.81
N THR A 188 4.02 29.15 26.69
CA THR A 188 3.58 29.97 27.81
C THR A 188 2.58 29.20 28.69
N SER A 189 2.59 29.54 29.97
CA SER A 189 1.65 29.03 30.96
C SER A 189 0.29 29.72 30.80
N ARG A 190 -0.80 28.96 30.79
CA ARG A 190 -2.17 29.52 30.80
C ARG A 190 -2.86 29.18 32.11
N GLY A 191 -2.66 30.00 33.13
CA GLY A 191 -3.46 30.04 34.37
C GLY A 191 -4.05 28.71 34.87
N MET A 192 -5.30 28.70 35.32
CA MET A 192 -6.04 27.47 35.61
C MET A 192 -6.58 26.86 34.31
N LEU A 193 -6.06 25.70 33.93
CA LEU A 193 -6.71 24.83 32.93
C LEU A 193 -8.04 24.30 33.46
N MET A 194 -9.05 24.24 32.59
CA MET A 194 -10.31 23.56 32.88
C MET A 194 -10.07 22.04 32.82
N GLN A 195 -10.90 21.28 33.55
CA GLN A 195 -10.76 19.83 33.69
C GLN A 195 -10.94 19.06 32.36
N ASP A 196 -11.50 19.71 31.33
CA ASP A 196 -11.85 19.13 30.03
C ASP A 196 -10.83 19.44 28.90
N ASP A 197 -9.68 20.07 29.22
CA ASP A 197 -8.62 20.45 28.28
C ASP A 197 -7.68 19.28 27.91
N ALA A 198 -8.25 18.13 27.53
CA ALA A 198 -7.47 17.00 27.05
C ALA A 198 -6.72 17.37 25.74
N VAL A 199 -5.43 17.04 25.69
CA VAL A 199 -4.61 17.25 24.48
C VAL A 199 -5.23 16.43 23.36
N LYS A 200 -5.43 17.07 22.20
CA LYS A 200 -6.00 16.41 21.02
C LYS A 200 -4.87 15.74 20.22
N PHE A 201 -5.24 14.80 19.35
CA PHE A 201 -4.32 14.28 18.35
C PHE A 201 -4.69 14.82 16.98
N LEU A 202 -3.71 15.37 16.28
CA LEU A 202 -3.84 15.87 14.92
C LEU A 202 -3.12 14.95 13.94
N LEU A 203 -3.77 14.64 12.83
CA LEU A 203 -3.12 14.10 11.66
C LEU A 203 -2.74 15.27 10.75
N CYS A 204 -1.44 15.44 10.51
CA CYS A 204 -0.93 16.47 9.59
C CYS A 204 -0.73 15.86 8.19
N GLN A 205 -1.46 16.36 7.20
CA GLN A 205 -1.32 16.00 5.78
C GLN A 205 -1.03 17.25 4.97
N GLY A 206 0.27 17.53 4.75
CA GLY A 206 0.71 18.79 4.16
C GLY A 206 0.38 19.97 5.09
N ALA A 207 -0.29 20.99 4.55
CA ALA A 207 -0.72 22.16 5.32
C ALA A 207 -2.00 21.94 6.15
N LYS A 208 -2.72 20.81 5.94
CA LYS A 208 -3.98 20.54 6.65
C LYS A 208 -3.71 19.69 7.88
N SER A 209 -4.24 20.13 9.03
CA SER A 209 -4.29 19.36 10.26
C SER A 209 -5.74 18.97 10.56
N THR A 210 -5.98 17.70 10.90
CA THR A 210 -7.33 17.20 11.22
C THR A 210 -7.30 16.47 12.54
N SER A 211 -8.24 16.79 13.44
CA SER A 211 -8.35 16.12 14.72
C SER A 211 -8.80 14.67 14.57
N LEU A 212 -8.23 13.76 15.34
CA LEU A 212 -8.47 12.31 15.27
C LEU A 212 -9.96 11.91 15.24
N PRO A 213 -10.86 12.47 16.07
CA PRO A 213 -12.28 12.13 16.01
C PRO A 213 -12.93 12.45 14.65
N GLN A 214 -12.39 13.42 13.91
CA GLN A 214 -12.90 13.87 12.61
C GLN A 214 -12.31 13.08 11.43
N ILE A 215 -11.21 12.35 11.63
CA ILE A 215 -10.57 11.57 10.56
C ILE A 215 -11.51 10.45 10.08
N LYS A 216 -11.73 10.36 8.77
CA LYS A 216 -12.52 9.29 8.16
C LYS A 216 -11.75 7.96 8.26
N THR A 217 -12.46 6.85 8.52
CA THR A 217 -11.85 5.51 8.60
C THR A 217 -11.04 5.16 7.34
N LYS A 218 -11.51 5.58 6.16
CA LYS A 218 -10.79 5.40 4.89
C LYS A 218 -9.38 6.03 4.90
N VAL A 219 -9.23 7.22 5.49
CA VAL A 219 -7.92 7.90 5.56
C VAL A 219 -6.96 7.12 6.47
N ILE A 220 -7.45 6.59 7.59
CA ILE A 220 -6.67 5.74 8.50
C ILE A 220 -6.24 4.46 7.77
N TYR A 221 -7.18 3.80 7.07
CA TYR A 221 -6.90 2.61 6.26
C TYR A 221 -5.82 2.88 5.20
N ASP A 222 -5.95 3.97 4.44
CA ASP A 222 -4.99 4.32 3.38
C ASP A 222 -3.58 4.51 3.94
N ILE A 223 -3.44 5.15 5.10
CA ILE A 223 -2.15 5.34 5.79
C ILE A 223 -1.56 3.99 6.26
N LEU A 224 -2.38 3.11 6.84
CA LEU A 224 -1.94 1.80 7.31
C LEU A 224 -1.49 0.92 6.13
N ILE A 225 -2.22 0.95 5.01
CA ILE A 225 -1.90 0.19 3.80
C ILE A 225 -0.61 0.66 3.14
N GLN A 226 -0.34 1.97 3.10
CA GLN A 226 0.89 2.50 2.52
C GLN A 226 2.16 1.91 3.14
N LYS A 227 2.12 1.57 4.44
CA LYS A 227 3.24 0.92 5.15
C LYS A 227 3.36 -0.59 4.85
N LEU A 228 2.28 -1.22 4.37
CA LEU A 228 2.21 -2.65 4.08
C LEU A 228 2.54 -2.98 2.62
N ILE A 229 2.27 -2.06 1.70
CA ILE A 229 2.46 -2.26 0.26
C ILE A 229 3.94 -2.57 -0.04
N LYS A 230 4.15 -3.66 -0.76
CA LYS A 230 5.46 -4.05 -1.28
C LYS A 230 5.49 -3.88 -2.79
N ARG A 231 6.48 -3.13 -3.30
CA ARG A 231 6.67 -2.95 -4.74
C ARG A 231 6.90 -4.29 -5.45
N PRO A 232 6.37 -4.48 -6.67
CA PRO A 232 6.62 -5.68 -7.46
C PRO A 232 8.12 -5.87 -7.75
N ALA A 233 8.66 -7.05 -7.45
CA ALA A 233 10.06 -7.38 -7.75
C ALA A 233 10.37 -7.36 -9.26
N ALA A 234 9.35 -7.48 -10.11
CA ALA A 234 9.48 -7.41 -11.55
C ALA A 234 9.95 -6.03 -12.03
N GLU A 235 9.71 -4.95 -11.28
CA GLU A 235 10.12 -3.59 -11.67
C GLU A 235 11.62 -3.48 -11.87
N LEU A 236 12.43 -4.05 -10.97
CA LEU A 236 13.89 -4.05 -11.09
C LEU A 236 14.36 -4.80 -12.34
N ARG A 237 13.70 -5.91 -12.66
CA ARG A 237 14.01 -6.72 -13.84
C ARG A 237 13.61 -6.01 -15.13
N TRP A 238 12.48 -5.31 -15.13
CA TRP A 238 12.05 -4.53 -16.29
C TRP A 238 12.89 -3.28 -16.50
N ALA A 239 13.32 -2.62 -15.43
CA ALA A 239 14.26 -1.49 -15.52
C ALA A 239 15.60 -1.92 -16.16
N ALA A 240 16.07 -3.14 -15.90
CA ALA A 240 17.28 -3.65 -16.56
C ALA A 240 17.10 -3.87 -18.08
N ILE A 241 15.92 -4.32 -18.51
CA ILE A 241 15.62 -4.58 -19.94
C ILE A 241 15.24 -3.30 -20.68
N PHE A 242 14.56 -2.38 -19.99
CA PHE A 242 14.07 -1.11 -20.54
C PHE A 242 14.48 0.07 -19.63
N PRO A 243 15.76 0.51 -19.66
CA PRO A 243 16.29 1.49 -18.70
C PRO A 243 15.61 2.87 -18.71
N THR A 244 15.07 3.28 -19.85
CA THR A 244 14.45 4.62 -20.02
C THR A 244 13.02 4.70 -19.49
N LYS A 245 12.52 3.69 -18.75
CA LYS A 245 11.10 3.55 -18.46
C LYS A 245 10.74 3.82 -17.00
N THR A 246 9.61 4.52 -16.85
CA THR A 246 9.00 4.77 -15.56
C THR A 246 8.16 3.58 -15.12
N VAL A 247 8.08 3.36 -13.81
CA VAL A 247 7.20 2.34 -13.20
C VAL A 247 5.76 2.45 -13.71
N THR A 248 5.26 3.69 -13.85
CA THR A 248 3.91 3.95 -14.38
C THR A 248 3.69 3.33 -15.76
N SER A 249 4.69 3.37 -16.65
CA SER A 249 4.57 2.83 -18.00
C SER A 249 4.45 1.31 -18.05
N ILE A 250 4.96 0.60 -17.04
CA ILE A 250 4.85 -0.85 -16.90
C ILE A 250 3.43 -1.25 -16.50
N TRP A 251 2.72 -0.42 -15.74
CA TRP A 251 1.46 -0.81 -15.08
C TRP A 251 0.21 -0.09 -15.60
N CYS A 252 0.34 1.05 -16.29
CA CYS A 252 -0.79 1.91 -16.65
C CYS A 252 -1.88 1.20 -17.47
N ASN A 253 -1.49 0.18 -18.24
CA ASN A 253 -2.39 -0.57 -19.12
C ASN A 253 -2.75 -1.95 -18.56
N LEU A 254 -2.53 -2.20 -17.26
CA LEU A 254 -2.98 -3.44 -16.64
C LEU A 254 -4.51 -3.50 -16.54
N ALA A 255 -5.15 -2.36 -16.27
CA ALA A 255 -6.59 -2.26 -16.02
C ALA A 255 -7.37 -1.77 -17.26
N ILE A 256 -7.21 -2.46 -18.40
CA ILE A 256 -7.99 -2.14 -19.60
C ILE A 256 -9.46 -2.56 -19.36
N PRO A 257 -10.43 -1.66 -19.55
CA PRO A 257 -11.84 -1.97 -19.39
C PRO A 257 -12.28 -3.13 -20.31
N PHE A 258 -13.30 -3.86 -19.87
CA PHE A 258 -13.98 -4.92 -20.64
C PHE A 258 -13.16 -6.15 -21.02
N LEU A 259 -11.86 -6.23 -20.68
CA LEU A 259 -11.09 -7.46 -20.90
C LEU A 259 -11.70 -8.65 -20.14
N SER A 260 -11.67 -9.83 -20.77
CA SER A 260 -11.98 -11.07 -20.07
C SER A 260 -10.98 -11.33 -18.94
N HIS A 261 -11.46 -11.99 -17.88
CA HIS A 261 -10.60 -12.32 -16.73
C HIS A 261 -9.37 -13.14 -17.12
N ALA A 262 -9.47 -14.04 -18.10
CA ALA A 262 -8.36 -14.86 -18.57
C ALA A 262 -7.26 -14.03 -19.27
N VAL A 263 -7.66 -13.08 -20.12
CA VAL A 263 -6.74 -12.16 -20.81
C VAL A 263 -6.08 -11.23 -19.80
N PHE A 264 -6.86 -10.62 -18.90
CA PHE A 264 -6.35 -9.79 -17.80
C PHE A 264 -5.33 -10.54 -16.93
N ASN A 265 -5.64 -11.78 -16.53
CA ASN A 265 -4.75 -12.60 -15.70
C ASN A 265 -3.44 -12.93 -16.43
N THR A 266 -3.50 -13.14 -17.75
CA THR A 266 -2.30 -13.37 -18.56
C THR A 266 -1.40 -12.14 -18.53
N ASP A 267 -1.97 -10.97 -18.83
CA ASP A 267 -1.25 -9.69 -18.80
C ASP A 267 -0.66 -9.38 -17.43
N PHE A 268 -1.44 -9.62 -16.37
CA PHE A 268 -0.99 -9.46 -15.00
C PHE A 268 0.24 -10.33 -14.70
N LYS A 269 0.18 -11.61 -15.03
CA LYS A 269 1.31 -12.54 -14.83
C LYS A 269 2.52 -12.19 -15.69
N LEU A 270 2.31 -11.73 -16.92
CA LEU A 270 3.40 -11.32 -17.81
C LEU A 270 4.14 -10.09 -17.24
N ARG A 271 3.42 -9.04 -16.87
CA ARG A 271 4.02 -7.83 -16.27
C ARG A 271 4.71 -8.13 -14.93
N HIS A 272 4.23 -9.13 -14.18
CA HIS A 272 4.91 -9.60 -12.96
C HIS A 272 6.06 -10.58 -13.19
N ARG A 273 6.32 -11.01 -14.44
CA ARG A 273 7.27 -12.09 -14.76
C ARG A 273 6.98 -13.36 -13.94
N ARG A 274 5.72 -13.81 -13.97
CA ARG A 274 5.21 -14.97 -13.20
C ARG A 274 4.55 -16.03 -14.07
N TYR A 275 4.89 -16.09 -15.35
CA TYR A 275 4.68 -17.29 -16.15
C TYR A 275 5.84 -18.27 -15.96
N TYR A 276 5.51 -19.56 -15.82
CA TYR A 276 6.50 -20.62 -15.74
C TYR A 276 7.02 -20.97 -17.13
N SER A 277 8.27 -20.63 -17.40
CA SER A 277 8.97 -21.03 -18.62
C SER A 277 9.42 -22.50 -18.55
N SER A 278 9.81 -23.10 -19.67
CA SER A 278 10.30 -24.48 -19.70
C SER A 278 11.49 -24.70 -18.76
N ILE A 279 12.41 -23.74 -18.65
CA ILE A 279 13.52 -23.81 -17.68
C ILE A 279 12.99 -24.00 -16.24
N VAL A 280 12.00 -23.21 -15.83
CA VAL A 280 11.44 -23.29 -14.47
C VAL A 280 10.67 -24.60 -14.28
N LEU A 281 9.91 -25.04 -15.27
CA LEU A 281 9.16 -26.29 -15.20
C LEU A 281 10.08 -27.52 -15.15
N HIS A 282 11.17 -27.51 -15.91
CA HIS A 282 12.20 -28.54 -15.86
C HIS A 282 12.86 -28.59 -14.48
N GLN A 283 13.14 -27.44 -13.85
CA GLN A 283 13.67 -27.40 -12.49
C GLN A 283 12.72 -28.03 -11.46
N ILE A 284 11.41 -27.86 -11.64
CA ILE A 284 10.38 -28.44 -10.76
C ILE A 284 10.23 -29.95 -11.00
N HIS A 285 10.23 -30.38 -12.28
CA HIS A 285 10.00 -31.79 -12.62
C HIS A 285 10.82 -32.20 -13.85
N LYS A 286 12.12 -32.47 -13.63
CA LYS A 286 13.12 -32.75 -14.66
C LYS A 286 12.73 -33.87 -15.64
N LEU A 287 12.07 -34.92 -15.12
CA LEU A 287 11.66 -36.09 -15.92
C LEU A 287 10.50 -35.82 -16.87
N LYS A 288 9.68 -34.78 -16.61
CA LYS A 288 8.44 -34.52 -17.36
C LYS A 288 8.61 -33.40 -18.37
N PHE A 289 9.38 -32.38 -18.03
CA PHE A 289 9.54 -31.18 -18.86
C PHE A 289 10.97 -31.06 -19.35
N GLN A 290 11.15 -30.68 -20.61
CA GLN A 290 12.46 -30.30 -21.16
C GLN A 290 12.72 -28.80 -20.94
N ARG A 291 13.97 -28.37 -21.10
CA ARG A 291 14.34 -26.94 -21.02
C ARG A 291 14.04 -26.17 -22.31
N LEU A 292 14.06 -26.86 -23.44
CA LEU A 292 13.79 -26.27 -24.76
C LEU A 292 12.37 -25.69 -24.85
N CYS A 293 12.22 -24.67 -25.69
CA CYS A 293 10.92 -24.12 -25.99
C CYS A 293 10.04 -25.17 -26.68
N PRO A 294 8.83 -25.45 -26.16
CA PRO A 294 7.93 -26.44 -26.75
C PRO A 294 7.38 -26.02 -28.11
N VAL A 295 7.59 -24.76 -28.50
CA VAL A 295 7.07 -24.20 -29.74
C VAL A 295 8.10 -24.17 -30.86
N CYS A 296 9.29 -23.60 -30.62
CA CYS A 296 10.33 -23.57 -31.65
C CYS A 296 11.27 -24.78 -31.59
N GLY A 297 11.48 -25.37 -30.41
CA GLY A 297 12.44 -26.47 -30.21
C GLY A 297 13.91 -26.09 -30.37
N LEU A 298 14.25 -24.81 -30.55
CA LEU A 298 15.60 -24.35 -30.93
C LEU A 298 16.45 -23.89 -29.74
N GLU A 299 15.83 -23.22 -28.77
CA GLU A 299 16.53 -22.61 -27.63
C GLU A 299 15.84 -22.97 -26.32
N ASP A 300 16.58 -22.86 -25.22
CA ASP A 300 16.03 -22.91 -23.87
C ASP A 300 15.01 -21.79 -23.65
N GLU A 301 13.82 -22.15 -23.13
CA GLU A 301 12.76 -21.17 -22.89
C GLU A 301 12.95 -20.51 -21.52
N ASP A 302 13.58 -19.33 -21.51
CA ASP A 302 13.42 -18.35 -20.45
C ASP A 302 12.15 -17.49 -20.65
N PHE A 303 11.90 -16.57 -19.72
CA PHE A 303 10.69 -15.74 -19.78
C PHE A 303 10.69 -14.82 -21.01
N GLU A 304 11.84 -14.26 -21.36
CA GLU A 304 12.05 -13.39 -22.50
C GLU A 304 11.89 -14.15 -23.83
N HIS A 305 12.38 -15.39 -23.92
CA HIS A 305 12.17 -16.25 -25.08
C HIS A 305 10.67 -16.49 -25.30
N LEU A 306 9.94 -16.87 -24.25
CA LEU A 306 8.51 -17.19 -24.31
C LEU A 306 7.66 -16.09 -24.99
N ILE A 307 7.97 -14.81 -24.76
CA ILE A 307 7.10 -13.70 -25.18
C ILE A 307 7.76 -12.67 -26.11
N LEU A 308 9.08 -12.51 -26.07
CA LEU A 308 9.81 -11.51 -26.86
C LEU A 308 10.57 -12.13 -28.03
N ARG A 309 11.39 -13.16 -27.76
CA ARG A 309 12.45 -13.61 -28.68
C ARG A 309 12.16 -14.89 -29.44
N CYS A 310 11.12 -15.65 -29.09
CA CYS A 310 10.81 -16.90 -29.78
C CYS A 310 10.61 -16.67 -31.29
N GLY A 311 11.49 -17.26 -32.12
CA GLY A 311 11.43 -17.13 -33.58
C GLY A 311 10.09 -17.56 -34.17
N ALA A 312 9.41 -18.54 -33.56
CA ALA A 312 8.08 -18.99 -33.97
C ALA A 312 6.96 -17.95 -33.70
N LEU A 313 7.24 -16.82 -33.05
CA LEU A 313 6.31 -15.69 -32.86
C LEU A 313 6.59 -14.53 -33.81
N SER A 314 7.71 -14.51 -34.55
CA SER A 314 8.12 -13.35 -35.36
C SER A 314 7.06 -12.95 -36.39
N GLY A 315 6.60 -13.90 -37.22
CA GLY A 315 5.56 -13.65 -38.22
C GLY A 315 4.24 -13.17 -37.61
N PHE A 316 3.87 -13.69 -36.42
CA PHE A 316 2.68 -13.25 -35.72
C PHE A 316 2.83 -11.83 -35.15
N LYS A 317 3.98 -11.50 -34.56
CA LYS A 317 4.29 -10.14 -34.09
C LYS A 317 4.23 -9.13 -35.23
N THR A 318 4.81 -9.46 -36.39
CA THR A 318 4.75 -8.62 -37.60
C THR A 318 3.31 -8.43 -38.07
N TYR A 319 2.52 -9.52 -38.12
CA TYR A 319 1.10 -9.45 -38.44
C TYR A 319 0.34 -8.51 -37.49
N VAL A 320 0.52 -8.66 -36.17
CA VAL A 320 -0.15 -7.78 -35.19
C VAL A 320 0.31 -6.33 -35.35
N CYS A 321 1.61 -6.07 -35.55
CA CYS A 321 2.11 -4.71 -35.77
C CYS A 321 1.45 -4.06 -36.99
N GLN A 322 1.37 -4.78 -38.11
CA GLN A 322 0.71 -4.29 -39.32
C GLN A 322 -0.79 -4.09 -39.10
N PHE A 323 -1.45 -5.03 -38.42
CA PHE A 323 -2.86 -4.97 -38.09
C PHE A 323 -3.20 -3.74 -37.23
N LEU A 324 -2.33 -3.36 -36.29
CA LEU A 324 -2.51 -2.14 -35.50
C LEU A 324 -2.36 -0.87 -36.34
N LYS A 325 -1.43 -0.85 -37.30
CA LYS A 325 -1.24 0.29 -38.21
C LYS A 325 -2.45 0.48 -39.12
N THR A 326 -2.90 -0.57 -39.80
CA THR A 326 -3.97 -0.49 -40.80
C THR A 326 -5.36 -0.49 -40.16
N GLY A 327 -5.59 -1.36 -39.17
CA GLY A 327 -6.89 -1.55 -38.54
C GLY A 327 -7.22 -0.50 -37.48
N CYS A 328 -6.23 -0.01 -36.74
CA CYS A 328 -6.44 0.98 -35.66
C CYS A 328 -5.87 2.36 -35.96
N GLY A 329 -5.14 2.55 -37.06
CA GLY A 329 -4.48 3.83 -37.35
C GLY A 329 -3.29 4.15 -36.42
N ALA A 330 -2.64 3.13 -35.84
CA ALA A 330 -1.47 3.35 -34.99
C ALA A 330 -0.27 3.87 -35.82
N THR A 331 0.36 4.96 -35.36
CA THR A 331 1.46 5.59 -36.10
C THR A 331 2.77 4.83 -35.92
N ALA A 332 3.70 4.98 -36.88
CA ALA A 332 5.04 4.40 -36.76
C ALA A 332 5.77 4.89 -35.50
N ALA A 333 5.62 6.16 -35.14
CA ALA A 333 6.20 6.74 -33.92
C ALA A 333 5.66 6.07 -32.64
N GLN A 334 4.35 5.76 -32.59
CA GLN A 334 3.75 5.06 -31.45
C GLN A 334 4.30 3.62 -31.30
N LEU A 335 4.66 2.98 -32.42
CA LEU A 335 5.10 1.60 -32.48
C LEU A 335 6.63 1.43 -32.56
N ALA A 336 7.41 2.51 -32.49
CA ALA A 336 8.86 2.50 -32.67
C ALA A 336 9.59 1.54 -31.72
N GLU A 337 9.17 1.47 -30.46
CA GLU A 337 9.69 0.53 -29.47
C GLU A 337 8.82 -0.73 -29.39
N TRP A 338 8.79 -1.52 -30.47
CA TRP A 338 7.81 -2.60 -30.64
C TRP A 338 7.80 -3.61 -29.50
N ASP A 339 8.95 -4.07 -29.00
CA ASP A 339 8.96 -5.06 -27.89
C ASP A 339 8.38 -4.50 -26.59
N ARG A 340 8.57 -3.21 -26.32
CA ARG A 340 7.94 -2.53 -25.19
C ARG A 340 6.44 -2.43 -25.39
N VAL A 341 6.00 -1.97 -26.57
CA VAL A 341 4.58 -1.83 -26.91
C VAL A 341 3.91 -3.19 -26.85
N TRP A 342 4.56 -4.23 -27.37
CA TRP A 342 4.13 -5.61 -27.31
C TRP A 342 3.93 -6.10 -25.89
N LEU A 343 4.78 -5.73 -24.93
CA LEU A 343 4.64 -6.16 -23.53
C LEU A 343 3.66 -5.30 -22.72
N PHE A 344 3.76 -3.98 -22.81
CA PHE A 344 3.10 -3.06 -21.89
C PHE A 344 1.99 -2.25 -22.52
N GLY A 345 1.88 -2.24 -23.84
CA GLY A 345 0.94 -1.42 -24.59
C GLY A 345 1.41 0.02 -24.81
N LEU A 346 0.57 0.81 -25.45
CA LEU A 346 0.73 2.24 -25.66
C LEU A 346 0.35 3.02 -24.40
N LEU A 347 1.14 4.04 -24.07
CA LEU A 347 0.80 4.98 -23.00
C LEU A 347 -0.40 5.82 -23.42
N ARG A 348 -1.35 6.04 -22.51
CA ARG A 348 -2.53 6.85 -22.77
C ARG A 348 -2.14 8.32 -22.93
N GLN A 349 -2.26 8.85 -24.14
CA GLN A 349 -2.12 10.28 -24.44
C GLN A 349 -3.52 10.88 -24.57
N GLY A 350 -4.06 11.43 -23.47
CA GLY A 350 -5.36 12.15 -23.48
C GLY A 350 -6.64 11.30 -23.51
N ARG A 351 -7.79 11.98 -23.61
CA ARG A 351 -9.12 11.38 -23.83
C ARG A 351 -9.42 11.37 -25.34
N GLY A 352 -9.81 10.21 -25.88
CA GLY A 352 -10.27 10.09 -27.28
C GLY A 352 -9.33 9.38 -28.27
N GLY A 353 -8.15 8.91 -27.85
CA GLY A 353 -7.22 8.19 -28.74
C GLY A 353 -7.50 6.68 -28.93
N ILE A 354 -6.91 6.10 -29.97
CA ILE A 354 -6.92 4.66 -30.32
C ILE A 354 -6.20 3.75 -29.30
N THR A 355 -5.60 4.34 -28.26
CA THR A 355 -4.77 3.64 -27.28
C THR A 355 -5.49 2.48 -26.62
N MET A 356 -6.79 2.62 -26.32
CA MET A 356 -7.53 1.57 -25.64
C MET A 356 -7.73 0.35 -26.55
N GLN A 357 -8.12 0.57 -27.81
CA GLN A 357 -8.30 -0.46 -28.83
C GLN A 357 -6.99 -1.20 -29.07
N VAL A 358 -5.90 -0.46 -29.28
CA VAL A 358 -4.56 -1.03 -29.45
C VAL A 358 -4.18 -1.90 -28.24
N ASN A 359 -4.38 -1.39 -27.02
CA ASN A 359 -4.03 -2.12 -25.81
C ASN A 359 -4.91 -3.37 -25.59
N THR A 360 -6.19 -3.32 -25.95
CA THR A 360 -7.08 -4.49 -25.96
C THR A 360 -6.55 -5.55 -26.93
N LEU A 361 -6.28 -5.18 -28.18
CA LEU A 361 -5.76 -6.09 -29.20
C LEU A 361 -4.43 -6.72 -28.78
N LEU A 362 -3.51 -5.93 -28.26
CA LEU A 362 -2.22 -6.41 -27.76
C LEU A 362 -2.39 -7.41 -26.60
N SER A 363 -3.38 -7.21 -25.72
CA SER A 363 -3.68 -8.14 -24.62
C SER A 363 -4.17 -9.50 -25.14
N PHE A 364 -5.06 -9.48 -26.13
CA PHE A 364 -5.50 -10.71 -26.80
C PHE A 364 -4.37 -11.39 -27.59
N ALA A 365 -3.48 -10.63 -28.23
CA ALA A 365 -2.35 -11.18 -28.95
C ALA A 365 -1.35 -11.89 -28.00
N ARG A 366 -1.01 -11.25 -26.87
CA ARG A 366 -0.20 -11.88 -25.80
C ARG A 366 -0.88 -13.13 -25.25
N HIS A 367 -2.19 -13.09 -25.03
CA HIS A 367 -2.95 -14.24 -24.56
C HIS A 367 -2.93 -15.40 -25.55
N ALA A 368 -3.12 -15.14 -26.85
CA ALA A 368 -3.03 -16.15 -27.90
C ALA A 368 -1.63 -16.78 -27.98
N ALA A 369 -0.56 -15.96 -27.87
CA ALA A 369 0.81 -16.47 -27.84
C ALA A 369 1.05 -17.44 -26.67
N VAL A 370 0.56 -17.08 -25.48
CA VAL A 370 0.65 -17.93 -24.28
C VAL A 370 -0.20 -19.19 -24.40
N LEU A 371 -1.42 -19.10 -24.92
CA LEU A 371 -2.28 -20.26 -25.13
C LEU A 371 -1.69 -21.24 -26.13
N ARG A 372 -1.16 -20.76 -27.28
CA ARG A 372 -0.42 -21.62 -28.22
C ARG A 372 0.71 -22.36 -27.50
N ARG A 373 1.50 -21.65 -26.70
CA ARG A 373 2.60 -22.24 -25.93
C ARG A 373 2.10 -23.32 -24.98
N ASN A 374 0.97 -23.11 -24.31
CA ASN A 374 0.37 -24.10 -23.41
C ASN A 374 -0.14 -25.34 -24.17
N TYR A 375 -0.78 -25.17 -25.34
CA TYR A 375 -1.17 -26.29 -26.19
C TYR A 375 0.03 -27.13 -26.64
N ALA A 376 1.11 -26.47 -27.04
CA ALA A 376 2.35 -27.17 -27.41
C ALA A 376 2.95 -27.91 -26.20
N LEU A 377 2.99 -27.27 -25.03
CA LEU A 377 3.62 -27.86 -23.84
C LEU A 377 2.83 -29.00 -23.21
N PHE A 378 1.52 -28.82 -23.03
CA PHE A 378 0.70 -29.73 -22.22
C PHE A 378 -0.08 -30.74 -23.05
N GLU A 379 -0.35 -30.41 -24.32
CA GLU A 379 -1.14 -31.27 -25.21
C GLU A 379 -0.35 -31.73 -26.44
N ASN A 380 0.91 -31.30 -26.59
CA ASN A 380 1.74 -31.56 -27.78
C ASN A 380 1.06 -31.15 -29.10
N LYS A 381 0.20 -30.10 -29.06
CA LYS A 381 -0.56 -29.62 -30.21
C LYS A 381 0.08 -28.38 -30.84
N LYS A 382 0.29 -28.44 -32.15
CA LYS A 382 0.68 -27.27 -32.96
C LYS A 382 -0.57 -26.46 -33.31
N VAL A 383 -0.67 -25.25 -32.76
CA VAL A 383 -1.79 -24.34 -32.99
C VAL A 383 -1.32 -23.11 -33.76
N ASN A 384 -2.08 -22.71 -34.79
CA ASN A 384 -1.84 -21.45 -35.49
C ASN A 384 -2.23 -20.26 -34.59
N VAL A 385 -1.22 -19.52 -34.10
CA VAL A 385 -1.44 -18.38 -33.18
C VAL A 385 -2.26 -17.25 -33.80
N LYS A 386 -2.18 -17.06 -35.12
CA LYS A 386 -2.94 -16.02 -35.83
C LYS A 386 -4.43 -16.34 -35.80
N GLU A 387 -4.81 -17.56 -36.16
CA GLU A 387 -6.23 -17.98 -36.12
C GLU A 387 -6.76 -18.05 -34.69
N LEU A 388 -5.94 -18.51 -33.74
CA LEU A 388 -6.30 -18.47 -32.32
C LEU A 388 -6.59 -17.04 -31.84
N PHE A 389 -5.73 -16.08 -32.20
CA PHE A 389 -5.93 -14.66 -31.89
C PHE A 389 -7.23 -14.11 -32.50
N LYS A 390 -7.45 -14.35 -33.80
CA LYS A 390 -8.68 -13.91 -34.50
C LYS A 390 -9.92 -14.46 -33.82
N ASN A 391 -9.95 -15.75 -33.50
CA ASN A 391 -11.11 -16.40 -32.89
C ASN A 391 -11.40 -15.87 -31.48
N LEU A 392 -10.37 -15.72 -30.65
CA LEU A 392 -10.50 -15.14 -29.31
C LEU A 392 -11.04 -13.71 -29.36
N LEU A 393 -10.55 -12.92 -30.31
CA LEU A 393 -10.96 -11.53 -30.48
C LEU A 393 -12.39 -11.41 -31.04
N LYS A 394 -12.75 -12.20 -32.05
CA LYS A 394 -14.14 -12.28 -32.58
C LYS A 394 -15.13 -12.60 -31.47
N ALA A 395 -14.85 -13.64 -30.69
CA ALA A 395 -15.71 -14.05 -29.58
C ALA A 395 -15.86 -12.93 -28.55
N HIS A 396 -14.76 -12.28 -28.18
CA HIS A 396 -14.81 -11.16 -27.22
C HIS A 396 -15.60 -9.96 -27.74
N LEU A 397 -15.35 -9.54 -28.97
CA LEU A 397 -16.01 -8.39 -29.59
C LEU A 397 -17.50 -8.66 -29.83
N GLY A 398 -17.87 -9.89 -30.21
CA GLY A 398 -19.27 -10.32 -30.31
C GLY A 398 -20.01 -10.24 -28.97
N LEU A 399 -19.37 -10.70 -27.88
CA LEU A 399 -19.93 -10.57 -26.53
C LEU A 399 -20.05 -9.09 -26.10
N LEU A 400 -19.04 -8.27 -26.41
CA LEU A 400 -19.05 -6.85 -26.06
C LEU A 400 -20.16 -6.10 -26.80
N HIS A 401 -20.35 -6.37 -28.09
CA HIS A 401 -21.46 -5.84 -28.89
C HIS A 401 -22.81 -6.22 -28.29
N ALA A 402 -23.01 -7.50 -27.97
CA ALA A 402 -24.27 -7.98 -27.41
C ALA A 402 -24.61 -7.39 -26.02
N TRP A 403 -23.62 -7.05 -25.20
CA TRP A 403 -23.85 -6.61 -23.80
C TRP A 403 -23.73 -5.09 -23.61
N ARG A 404 -23.00 -4.41 -24.49
CA ARG A 404 -22.60 -2.99 -24.39
C ARG A 404 -22.41 -2.40 -25.79
N GLU A 405 -23.46 -2.46 -26.62
CA GLU A 405 -23.43 -2.01 -28.01
C GLU A 405 -22.88 -0.58 -28.18
N GLU A 406 -23.35 0.38 -27.39
CA GLU A 406 -22.89 1.78 -27.47
C GLU A 406 -21.37 1.92 -27.29
N VAL A 407 -20.83 1.24 -26.26
CA VAL A 407 -19.40 1.22 -25.96
C VAL A 407 -18.63 0.50 -27.07
N PHE A 408 -19.16 -0.61 -27.57
CA PHE A 408 -18.57 -1.32 -28.68
C PHE A 408 -18.49 -0.43 -29.93
N THR A 409 -19.58 0.22 -30.29
CA THR A 409 -19.69 1.09 -31.46
C THR A 409 -18.74 2.27 -31.36
N GLU A 410 -18.70 2.98 -30.23
CA GLU A 410 -17.78 4.10 -30.02
C GLU A 410 -16.31 3.67 -30.18
N LEU A 411 -15.97 2.49 -29.68
CA LEU A 411 -14.58 2.05 -29.60
C LEU A 411 -14.10 1.37 -30.87
N PHE A 412 -14.88 0.46 -31.44
CA PHE A 412 -14.43 -0.47 -32.48
C PHE A 412 -15.06 -0.21 -33.85
N ILE A 413 -16.16 0.56 -33.94
CA ILE A 413 -16.75 0.96 -35.22
C ILE A 413 -16.34 2.39 -35.57
N SER A 414 -16.65 3.36 -34.71
CA SER A 414 -16.47 4.79 -35.03
C SER A 414 -15.00 5.20 -35.15
N ARG A 415 -14.09 4.47 -34.51
CA ARG A 415 -12.67 4.85 -34.37
C ARG A 415 -11.69 3.90 -35.03
N THR A 416 -12.15 2.76 -35.55
CA THR A 416 -11.25 1.75 -36.13
C THR A 416 -11.88 1.10 -37.34
N ALA A 417 -11.05 0.58 -38.23
CA ALA A 417 -11.50 -0.21 -39.39
C ALA A 417 -11.63 -1.71 -39.08
N LEU A 418 -11.62 -2.10 -37.80
CA LEU A 418 -11.54 -3.50 -37.35
C LEU A 418 -12.80 -4.31 -37.65
N CYS A 419 -13.97 -3.68 -37.50
CA CYS A 419 -15.26 -4.33 -37.70
C CYS A 419 -16.30 -3.35 -38.21
N LYS A 420 -17.30 -3.89 -38.91
CA LYS A 420 -18.50 -3.18 -39.37
C LYS A 420 -19.73 -3.99 -38.99
N VAL A 421 -20.86 -3.31 -38.85
CA VAL A 421 -22.18 -3.97 -38.73
C VAL A 421 -22.70 -4.19 -40.14
N GLY A 422 -22.97 -5.45 -40.50
CA GLY A 422 -23.56 -5.82 -41.78
C GLY A 422 -25.07 -5.53 -41.82
N GLU A 423 -25.68 -5.68 -43.00
CA GLU A 423 -27.09 -5.37 -43.25
C GLU A 423 -28.07 -6.18 -42.38
N GLY A 424 -27.65 -7.34 -41.85
CA GLY A 424 -28.43 -8.16 -40.91
C GLY A 424 -28.09 -7.95 -39.43
N GLY A 425 -27.38 -6.88 -39.06
CA GLY A 425 -26.95 -6.63 -37.67
C GLY A 425 -25.77 -7.50 -37.20
N GLY A 426 -25.30 -8.43 -38.03
CA GLY A 426 -24.13 -9.26 -37.76
C GLY A 426 -22.81 -8.50 -37.86
N LEU A 427 -21.83 -8.85 -37.02
CA LEU A 427 -20.50 -8.24 -37.07
C LEU A 427 -19.64 -8.85 -38.18
N VAL A 428 -19.12 -8.00 -39.07
CA VAL A 428 -18.12 -8.35 -40.09
C VAL A 428 -16.76 -7.84 -39.63
N PHE A 429 -15.77 -8.74 -39.55
CA PHE A 429 -14.43 -8.41 -39.06
C PHE A 429 -13.41 -8.35 -40.20
N ASN A 430 -12.60 -7.29 -40.25
CA ASN A 430 -11.61 -7.03 -41.29
C ASN A 430 -10.20 -7.46 -40.82
N PHE A 431 -9.92 -8.76 -40.81
CA PHE A 431 -8.69 -9.37 -40.27
C PHE A 431 -7.56 -9.66 -41.24
#